data_AF-A0AAV3M7K4-F1
#
_entry.id   AF-A0AAV3M7K4-F1
#
_cell.length_a   1.000
_cell.length_b   1.000
_cell.length_c   1.000
_cell.angle_alpha   90.00
_cell.angle_beta   90.00
_cell.angle_gamma   90.00
#
_symmetry.space_group_name_H-M   'P 1'
#
loop_
_entity.id
_entity.type
_entity.pdbx_description
1 polymer ?
#
loop_
_entity_poly.entity_id
_entity_poly.type
_entity_poly.pdbx_seq_one_letter_code
_entity_poly.pdbx_strand_id
1 'polypeptide(L)'
;MQAKRKTIGRTLSATSFSHLANNQEHTQRFILKSGKSAVFHLEHIAADEIEEKTFVRFAVNGRDQRALTPESLIDITRTIKLQQFFPVIGFRANGKIEILDGSRRRAAALICHVGLMILVTESEISSEDARQLAADIQTAKEHNLREVGLRLLQLREKGYSQKDIAKIENLSESKVTRAIQAASAPDDLVALFPVQAELNYSDYKLLLNIEQIIQTHNLLRNDIFEYVNEHVAHLISTNQIASDELKKEILYALKDITDNLSAKNQRNLATVSPLWAFEDKNTYARKRMKGRGFSYEFNRVPKELQELLDSKINEILTRFYENM
;
A
#
# COMPACT_ATOMS: atom_id res chain seq x y z
N MET A 1 28.45 42.92 14.66
CA MET A 1 27.73 42.25 15.78
C MET A 1 26.58 41.45 15.19
N GLN A 2 26.73 40.13 15.00
CA GLN A 2 25.64 39.27 14.52
C GLN A 2 24.83 38.78 15.71
N ALA A 3 23.53 39.09 15.71
CA ALA A 3 22.59 38.60 16.70
C ALA A 3 22.44 37.07 16.56
N LYS A 4 22.86 36.33 17.59
CA LYS A 4 22.63 34.88 17.71
C LYS A 4 21.11 34.63 17.78
N ARG A 5 20.56 33.96 16.76
CA ARG A 5 19.21 33.39 16.82
C ARG A 5 19.12 32.43 18.01
N LYS A 6 18.11 32.62 18.86
CA LYS A 6 17.77 31.72 19.96
C LYS A 6 17.19 30.44 19.34
N THR A 7 17.92 29.34 19.41
CA THR A 7 17.43 28.00 19.04
C THR A 7 16.34 27.62 20.04
N ILE A 8 15.07 27.71 19.64
CA ILE A 8 13.97 27.08 20.37
C ILE A 8 13.90 25.65 19.84
N GLY A 9 14.61 24.74 20.50
CA GLY A 9 14.70 23.33 20.15
C GLY A 9 14.82 22.49 21.41
N ARG A 10 14.09 21.37 21.43
CA ARG A 10 13.89 20.44 22.54
C ARG A 10 15.23 19.98 23.14
N THR A 11 15.51 20.34 24.40
CA THR A 11 16.49 19.61 25.22
C THR A 11 15.83 18.33 25.71
N LEU A 12 15.74 17.30 24.85
CA LEU A 12 15.63 15.94 25.34
C LEU A 12 17.00 15.57 25.88
N SER A 13 17.14 15.55 27.21
CA SER A 13 18.31 14.94 27.84
C SER A 13 18.34 13.48 27.42
N ALA A 14 19.19 13.14 26.45
CA ALA A 14 19.52 11.77 26.10
C ALA A 14 20.36 11.18 27.24
N THR A 15 19.76 10.98 28.40
CA THR A 15 20.35 10.16 29.45
C THR A 15 20.26 8.72 28.96
N SER A 16 21.39 8.07 28.73
CA SER A 16 21.44 6.68 28.28
C SER A 16 20.61 5.79 29.21
N PHE A 17 19.53 5.20 28.69
CA PHE A 17 18.61 4.36 29.46
C PHE A 17 19.24 3.03 29.94
N SER A 18 20.49 2.73 29.55
CA SER A 18 21.24 1.53 29.95
C SER A 18 21.51 1.43 31.45
N HIS A 19 21.48 2.54 32.20
CA HIS A 19 21.63 2.52 33.66
C HIS A 19 20.30 2.42 34.44
N LEU A 20 19.14 2.39 33.76
CA LEU A 20 17.82 2.52 34.40
C LEU A 20 17.16 1.18 34.75
N ALA A 21 17.85 0.06 34.53
CA ALA A 21 17.40 -1.26 34.97
C ALA A 21 17.50 -1.46 36.51
N ASN A 22 18.05 -0.49 37.25
CA ASN A 22 18.10 -0.50 38.71
C ASN A 22 17.10 0.48 39.32
N ASN A 23 15.92 -0.02 39.70
CA ASN A 23 15.05 0.48 40.77
C ASN A 23 14.89 2.01 40.94
N GLN A 24 14.75 2.77 39.86
CA GLN A 24 14.21 4.13 39.92
C GLN A 24 12.93 4.19 39.11
N GLU A 25 11.83 4.56 39.76
CA GLU A 25 10.54 4.89 39.13
C GLU A 25 10.77 6.05 38.14
N HIS A 26 11.15 5.71 36.91
CA HIS A 26 11.32 6.71 35.89
C HIS A 26 9.95 7.18 35.44
N THR A 27 9.56 8.36 35.91
CA THR A 27 8.31 9.00 35.54
C THR A 27 8.52 10.13 34.56
N GLN A 28 7.66 10.26 33.56
CA GLN A 28 7.62 11.37 32.65
C GLN A 28 6.23 12.00 32.63
N ARG A 29 6.15 13.34 32.78
CA ARG A 29 4.88 14.07 32.75
C ARG A 29 4.67 14.71 31.37
N PHE A 30 3.50 14.51 30.80
CA PHE A 30 3.04 15.19 29.59
C PHE A 30 1.85 16.09 29.90
N ILE A 31 1.77 17.24 29.22
CA ILE A 31 0.61 18.11 29.24
C ILE A 31 -0.18 17.81 27.96
N LEU A 32 -1.44 17.40 28.14
CA LEU A 32 -2.36 17.06 27.05
C LEU A 32 -2.95 18.33 26.43
N LYS A 33 -3.53 18.20 25.23
CA LYS A 33 -4.17 19.32 24.51
C LYS A 33 -5.30 19.96 25.34
N SER A 34 -6.02 19.15 26.10
CA SER A 34 -7.05 19.59 27.05
C SER A 34 -6.52 20.38 28.25
N GLY A 35 -5.19 20.51 28.41
CA GLY A 35 -4.55 21.16 29.56
C GLY A 35 -4.37 20.26 30.77
N LYS A 36 -4.93 19.04 30.76
CA LYS A 36 -4.71 18.02 31.79
C LYS A 36 -3.26 17.53 31.74
N SER A 37 -2.66 17.24 32.90
CA SER A 37 -1.35 16.59 32.96
C SER A 37 -1.50 15.09 33.21
N ALA A 38 -0.80 14.27 32.45
CA ALA A 38 -0.72 12.82 32.65
C ALA A 38 0.73 12.44 33.03
N VAL A 39 0.87 11.59 34.04
CA VAL A 39 2.18 11.04 34.47
C VAL A 39 2.30 9.63 33.96
N PHE A 40 3.40 9.35 33.27
CA PHE A 40 3.73 8.07 32.69
C PHE A 40 4.84 7.43 33.51
N HIS A 41 4.72 6.14 33.79
CA HIS A 41 5.66 5.35 34.55
C HIS A 41 6.35 4.37 33.62
N LEU A 42 7.64 4.19 33.80
CA LEU A 42 8.41 3.20 33.05
C LEU A 42 8.08 1.79 33.59
N GLU A 43 7.59 0.95 32.69
CA GLU A 43 7.31 -0.46 32.91
C GLU A 43 8.09 -1.30 31.88
N HIS A 44 8.34 -2.56 32.22
CA HIS A 44 8.90 -3.55 31.30
C HIS A 44 7.86 -4.64 31.04
N ILE A 45 7.56 -4.90 29.76
CA ILE A 45 6.68 -5.99 29.33
C ILE A 45 7.54 -7.16 28.84
N ALA A 46 7.30 -8.36 29.36
CA ALA A 46 7.98 -9.56 28.92
C ALA A 46 7.61 -9.91 27.46
N ALA A 47 8.53 -10.52 26.71
CA ALA A 47 8.41 -10.71 25.27
C ALA A 47 7.14 -11.47 24.84
N ASP A 48 6.78 -12.48 25.62
CA ASP A 48 5.61 -13.34 25.50
C ASP A 48 4.29 -12.63 25.79
N GLU A 49 4.32 -11.55 26.58
CA GLU A 49 3.12 -10.80 26.95
C GLU A 49 2.85 -9.59 26.04
N ILE A 50 3.81 -9.19 25.18
CA ILE A 50 3.68 -7.96 24.36
C ILE A 50 2.45 -8.03 23.47
N GLU A 51 2.23 -9.14 22.78
CA GLU A 51 1.12 -9.29 21.83
C GLU A 51 -0.24 -9.19 22.55
N GLU A 52 -0.35 -9.80 23.72
CA GLU A 52 -1.59 -9.79 24.50
C GLU A 52 -1.84 -8.44 25.15
N LYS A 53 -0.81 -7.85 25.78
CA LYS A 53 -0.93 -6.64 26.62
C LYS A 53 -0.90 -5.34 25.83
N THR A 54 -0.50 -5.33 24.56
CA THR A 54 -0.33 -4.07 23.80
C THR A 54 -1.03 -4.11 22.45
N PHE A 55 -1.54 -2.96 22.01
CA PHE A 55 -2.16 -2.82 20.70
C PHE A 55 -1.90 -1.44 20.09
N VAL A 56 -2.12 -1.29 18.78
CA VAL A 56 -1.91 -0.03 18.06
C VAL A 56 -3.20 0.33 17.32
N ARG A 57 -3.74 1.52 17.58
CA ARG A 57 -4.86 2.08 16.81
C ARG A 57 -4.35 3.01 15.72
N PHE A 58 -4.66 2.68 14.47
CA PHE A 58 -4.28 3.51 13.31
C PHE A 58 -4.82 4.95 13.44
N ALA A 59 -6.05 5.13 13.92
CA ALA A 59 -6.68 6.46 14.09
C ALA A 59 -5.97 7.39 15.10
N VAL A 60 -5.05 6.85 15.91
CA VAL A 60 -4.27 7.60 16.91
C VAL A 60 -2.79 7.64 16.50
N ASN A 61 -2.16 6.48 16.33
CA ASN A 61 -0.73 6.39 16.02
C ASN A 61 -0.41 6.75 14.56
N GLY A 62 -1.34 6.56 13.63
CA GLY A 62 -1.17 6.89 12.20
C GLY A 62 -0.28 5.93 11.40
N ARG A 63 0.31 4.91 12.03
CA ARG A 63 1.18 3.94 11.36
C ARG A 63 0.41 2.73 10.86
N ASP A 64 0.53 2.43 9.57
CA ASP A 64 -0.02 1.19 9.01
C ASP A 64 0.79 0.00 9.53
N GLN A 65 0.17 -0.84 10.36
CA GLN A 65 0.86 -1.99 10.96
C GLN A 65 1.22 -3.05 9.91
N ARG A 66 0.54 -3.09 8.76
CA ARG A 66 0.83 -4.02 7.66
C ARG A 66 2.13 -3.68 6.93
N ALA A 67 2.58 -2.43 7.04
CA ALA A 67 3.84 -1.97 6.45
C ALA A 67 5.07 -2.27 7.34
N LEU A 68 4.87 -2.85 8.53
CA LEU A 68 5.91 -3.16 9.51
C LEU A 68 6.44 -4.59 9.35
N THR A 69 7.03 -4.86 8.19
CA THR A 69 7.67 -6.14 7.83
C THR A 69 9.07 -6.28 8.45
N PRO A 70 9.65 -7.50 8.52
CA PRO A 70 11.04 -7.70 8.92
C PRO A 70 12.04 -6.84 8.15
N GLU A 71 11.85 -6.70 6.84
CA GLU A 71 12.72 -5.92 5.94
C GLU A 71 12.62 -4.43 6.26
N SER A 72 11.41 -3.91 6.52
CA SER A 72 11.18 -2.49 6.85
C SER A 72 11.72 -2.07 8.22
N LEU A 73 12.03 -3.05 9.07
CA LEU A 73 12.46 -2.89 10.46
C LEU A 73 13.92 -3.32 10.69
N ILE A 74 14.68 -3.65 9.63
CA ILE A 74 16.06 -4.15 9.74
C ILE A 74 17.00 -3.23 10.52
N ASP A 75 16.75 -1.92 10.47
CA ASP A 75 17.46 -0.89 11.23
C ASP A 75 17.24 -1.02 12.75
N ILE A 76 16.03 -1.42 13.16
CA ILE A 76 15.62 -1.52 14.57
C ILE A 76 15.85 -2.93 15.10
N THR A 77 15.60 -3.99 14.33
CA THR A 77 15.76 -5.38 14.79
C THR A 77 17.20 -5.69 15.22
N ARG A 78 18.20 -5.07 14.59
CA ARG A 78 19.61 -5.19 15.00
C ARG A 78 19.88 -4.55 16.36
N THR A 79 19.27 -3.40 16.64
CA THR A 79 19.58 -2.59 17.83
C THR A 79 18.72 -2.97 19.02
N ILE A 80 17.47 -3.39 18.82
CA ILE A 80 16.52 -3.69 19.89
C ILE A 80 16.94 -4.87 20.77
N LYS A 81 17.70 -5.83 20.22
CA LYS A 81 18.29 -6.96 20.95
C LYS A 81 19.46 -6.55 21.84
N LEU A 82 20.11 -5.43 21.52
CA LEU A 82 21.29 -4.93 22.24
C LEU A 82 20.88 -3.91 23.30
N GLN A 83 20.09 -2.91 22.91
CA GLN A 83 19.68 -1.82 23.77
C GLN A 83 18.43 -1.11 23.25
N GLN A 84 17.50 -0.80 24.16
CA GLN A 84 16.38 0.11 23.90
C GLN A 84 16.75 1.53 24.34
N PHE A 85 17.07 2.40 23.38
CA PHE A 85 17.48 3.78 23.63
C PHE A 85 16.35 4.69 24.13
N PHE A 86 15.12 4.37 23.74
CA PHE A 86 13.93 5.11 24.14
C PHE A 86 12.86 4.08 24.53
N PRO A 87 12.02 4.36 25.53
CA PRO A 87 10.83 3.57 25.83
C PRO A 87 9.70 3.87 24.83
N VAL A 88 8.88 2.87 24.52
CA VAL A 88 7.60 3.04 23.81
C VAL A 88 6.69 3.90 24.70
N ILE A 89 5.78 4.69 24.12
CA ILE A 89 4.86 5.51 24.91
C ILE A 89 3.44 5.03 24.64
N GLY A 90 2.68 4.76 25.70
CA GLY A 90 1.31 4.29 25.60
C GLY A 90 0.48 4.65 26.82
N PHE A 91 -0.82 4.37 26.77
CA PHE A 91 -1.70 4.52 27.93
C PHE A 91 -2.57 3.30 28.08
N ARG A 92 -2.98 2.99 29.31
CA ARG A 92 -3.80 1.80 29.58
C ARG A 92 -5.26 2.10 29.25
N ALA A 93 -5.82 1.33 28.32
CA ALA A 93 -7.20 1.39 27.87
C ALA A 93 -7.80 -0.01 27.93
N ASN A 94 -8.85 -0.20 28.74
CA ASN A 94 -9.54 -1.48 28.89
C ASN A 94 -8.60 -2.65 29.24
N GLY A 95 -7.65 -2.44 30.15
CA GLY A 95 -6.71 -3.47 30.61
C GLY A 95 -5.56 -3.78 29.65
N LYS A 96 -5.49 -3.15 28.47
CA LYS A 96 -4.37 -3.25 27.53
C LYS A 96 -3.73 -1.90 27.29
N ILE A 97 -2.49 -1.87 26.81
CA ILE A 97 -1.75 -0.64 26.56
C ILE A 97 -1.89 -0.26 25.08
N GLU A 98 -2.52 0.88 24.83
CA GLU A 98 -2.57 1.48 23.50
C GLU A 98 -1.27 2.23 23.23
N ILE A 99 -0.54 1.83 22.17
CA ILE A 99 0.71 2.48 21.79
C ILE A 99 0.44 3.80 21.06
N LEU A 100 0.93 4.90 21.63
CA LEU A 100 0.91 6.24 21.06
C LEU A 100 2.15 6.53 20.22
N ASP A 101 3.34 6.11 20.66
CA ASP A 101 4.59 6.19 19.91
C ASP A 101 5.45 4.95 20.13
N GLY A 102 6.21 4.56 19.12
CA GLY A 102 7.04 3.36 19.16
C GLY A 102 6.42 2.12 18.53
N SER A 103 5.45 2.27 17.61
CA SER A 103 4.85 1.14 16.88
C SER A 103 5.88 0.30 16.12
N ARG A 104 6.89 0.92 15.46
CA ARG A 104 8.04 0.21 14.87
C ARG A 104 8.85 -0.60 15.90
N ARG A 105 9.03 -0.07 17.11
CA ARG A 105 9.74 -0.75 18.21
C ARG A 105 8.94 -1.92 18.76
N ARG A 106 7.63 -1.76 18.96
CA ARG A 106 6.71 -2.86 19.32
C ARG A 106 6.79 -3.99 18.29
N ALA A 107 6.65 -3.67 17.00
CA ALA A 107 6.71 -4.67 15.93
C ALA A 107 8.08 -5.37 15.89
N ALA A 108 9.18 -4.63 16.02
CA ALA A 108 10.52 -5.23 16.08
C ALA A 108 10.71 -6.12 17.32
N ALA A 109 10.13 -5.76 18.47
CA ALA A 109 10.20 -6.54 19.70
C ALA A 109 9.46 -7.89 19.55
N LEU A 110 8.28 -7.87 18.92
CA LEU A 110 7.52 -9.07 18.58
C LEU A 110 8.32 -9.99 17.65
N ILE A 111 8.90 -9.44 16.57
CA ILE A 111 9.70 -10.21 15.60
C ILE A 111 10.97 -10.80 16.24
N CYS A 112 11.60 -10.05 17.14
CA CYS A 112 12.87 -10.45 17.76
C CYS A 112 12.70 -11.27 19.05
N HIS A 113 11.46 -11.45 19.53
CA HIS A 113 11.13 -12.05 20.82
C HIS A 113 11.93 -11.43 21.99
N VAL A 114 11.93 -10.10 22.07
CA VAL A 114 12.57 -9.36 23.17
C VAL A 114 11.53 -8.59 23.96
N GLY A 115 11.77 -8.40 25.27
CA GLY A 115 10.91 -7.57 26.11
C GLY A 115 10.86 -6.12 25.65
N LEU A 116 9.88 -5.35 26.12
CA LEU A 116 9.63 -3.98 25.67
C LEU A 116 9.61 -3.02 26.86
N MET A 117 10.45 -1.98 26.79
CA MET A 117 10.40 -0.86 27.74
C MET A 117 9.29 0.11 27.30
N ILE A 118 8.36 0.41 28.19
CA ILE A 118 7.20 1.26 27.90
C ILE A 118 6.99 2.30 29.00
N LEU A 119 6.77 3.55 28.62
CA LEU A 119 6.19 4.59 29.45
C LEU A 119 4.68 4.49 29.33
N VAL A 120 4.01 4.16 30.42
CA VAL A 120 2.55 3.97 30.46
C VAL A 120 1.91 4.83 31.53
N THR A 121 0.73 5.35 31.23
CA THR A 121 -0.13 6.00 32.22
C THR A 121 -1.44 5.25 32.39
N GLU A 122 -1.93 5.21 33.63
CA GLU A 122 -3.27 4.74 33.99
C GLU A 122 -4.33 5.83 33.83
N SER A 123 -3.91 7.08 33.60
CA SER A 123 -4.85 8.18 33.41
C SER A 123 -5.64 7.98 32.12
N GLU A 124 -6.95 8.16 32.18
CA GLU A 124 -7.77 8.18 30.96
C GLU A 124 -7.35 9.33 30.05
N ILE A 125 -7.00 9.00 28.81
CA ILE A 125 -6.68 9.96 27.77
C ILE A 125 -7.80 9.94 26.72
N SER A 126 -8.35 11.11 26.40
CA SER A 126 -9.35 11.23 25.33
C SER A 126 -8.73 10.89 23.98
N SER A 127 -9.53 10.41 23.01
CA SER A 127 -8.99 10.09 21.67
C SER A 127 -8.39 11.31 20.94
N GLU A 128 -8.81 12.53 21.29
CA GLU A 128 -8.22 13.76 20.74
C GLU A 128 -6.87 14.08 21.39
N ASP A 129 -6.79 14.00 22.72
CA ASP A 129 -5.54 14.19 23.46
C ASP A 129 -4.51 13.14 23.07
N ALA A 130 -4.92 11.88 22.92
CA ALA A 130 -4.05 10.78 22.50
C ALA A 130 -3.46 11.02 21.11
N ARG A 131 -4.28 11.50 20.17
CA ARG A 131 -3.84 11.81 18.80
C ARG A 131 -2.87 12.99 18.76
N GLN A 132 -3.17 14.05 19.52
CA GLN A 132 -2.28 15.21 19.61
C GLN A 132 -0.95 14.80 20.27
N LEU A 133 -1.01 14.06 21.38
CA LEU A 133 0.18 13.58 22.07
C LEU A 133 1.04 12.70 21.15
N ALA A 134 0.43 11.76 20.41
CA ALA A 134 1.13 10.93 19.43
C ALA A 134 1.83 11.77 18.34
N ALA A 135 1.17 12.84 17.86
CA ALA A 135 1.78 13.76 16.90
C ALA A 135 2.95 14.54 17.49
N ASP A 136 2.85 14.98 18.75
CA ASP A 136 3.87 15.79 19.41
C ASP A 136 5.14 15.00 19.75
N ILE A 137 4.98 13.73 20.12
CA ILE A 137 6.07 12.85 20.59
C ILE A 137 6.68 11.97 19.48
N GLN A 138 6.22 12.06 18.24
CA GLN A 138 6.74 11.23 17.14
C GLN A 138 8.28 11.36 17.03
N THR A 139 9.01 10.30 17.39
CA THR A 139 10.47 10.36 17.62
C THR A 139 11.35 9.80 16.49
N ALA A 140 10.84 8.85 15.70
CA ALA A 140 11.68 8.02 14.84
C ALA A 140 11.58 8.34 13.34
N LYS A 141 10.60 7.75 12.65
CA LYS A 141 10.43 7.83 11.19
C LYS A 141 9.12 8.54 10.88
N GLU A 142 9.12 9.42 9.89
CA GLU A 142 7.89 10.08 9.46
C GLU A 142 6.87 9.09 8.86
N HIS A 143 5.61 9.48 8.82
CA HIS A 143 4.60 8.70 8.11
C HIS A 143 4.84 8.78 6.61
N ASN A 144 4.75 7.64 5.90
CA ASN A 144 4.89 7.63 4.45
C ASN A 144 3.66 8.26 3.77
N LEU A 145 3.77 8.55 2.47
CA LEU A 145 2.70 9.23 1.73
C LEU A 145 1.35 8.50 1.80
N ARG A 146 1.38 7.17 1.79
CA ARG A 146 0.20 6.31 1.85
C ARG A 146 -0.43 6.32 3.23
N GLU A 147 0.35 6.23 4.30
CA GLU A 147 -0.10 6.35 5.69
C GLU A 147 -0.79 7.70 5.93
N VAL A 148 -0.19 8.78 5.43
CA VAL A 148 -0.83 10.10 5.42
C VAL A 148 -2.17 10.00 4.69
N GLY A 149 -2.19 9.45 3.47
CA GLY A 149 -3.40 9.29 2.68
C GLY A 149 -4.51 8.52 3.36
N LEU A 150 -4.20 7.40 4.02
CA LEU A 150 -5.15 6.58 4.78
C LEU A 150 -5.77 7.38 5.92
N ARG A 151 -5.00 8.25 6.60
CA ARG A 151 -5.54 9.19 7.59
C ARG A 151 -6.47 10.23 6.95
N LEU A 152 -6.10 10.76 5.78
CA LEU A 152 -6.94 11.73 5.07
C LEU A 152 -8.25 11.12 4.57
N LEU A 153 -8.25 9.83 4.19
CA LEU A 153 -9.45 9.10 3.81
C LEU A 153 -10.49 9.05 4.94
N GLN A 154 -10.06 8.87 6.20
CA GLN A 154 -10.96 8.91 7.36
C GLN A 154 -11.64 10.28 7.54
N LEU A 155 -10.96 11.37 7.17
CA LEU A 155 -11.57 12.71 7.17
C LEU A 155 -12.55 12.87 6.00
N ARG A 156 -12.20 12.34 4.83
CA ARG A 156 -13.09 12.35 3.66
C ARG A 156 -14.38 11.58 3.93
N GLU A 157 -14.29 10.43 4.62
CA GLU A 157 -15.44 9.62 5.05
C GLU A 157 -16.34 10.35 6.05
N LYS A 158 -15.77 11.27 6.86
CA LYS A 158 -16.55 12.17 7.74
C LYS A 158 -17.21 13.34 6.99
N GLY A 159 -17.08 13.41 5.67
CA GLY A 159 -17.72 14.41 4.81
C GLY A 159 -16.89 15.67 4.55
N TYR A 160 -15.62 15.74 4.97
CA TYR A 160 -14.78 16.90 4.70
C TYR A 160 -14.32 16.93 3.23
N SER A 161 -14.35 18.12 2.60
CA SER A 161 -13.81 18.31 1.25
C SER A 161 -12.27 18.26 1.27
N GLN A 162 -11.63 17.99 0.13
CA GLN A 162 -10.15 18.02 0.05
C GLN A 162 -9.55 19.37 0.47
N LYS A 163 -10.28 20.46 0.20
CA LYS A 163 -9.89 21.82 0.59
C LYS A 163 -9.98 22.02 2.10
N ASP A 164 -10.99 21.47 2.74
CA ASP A 164 -11.12 21.52 4.21
C ASP A 164 -10.06 20.65 4.87
N ILE A 165 -9.82 19.45 4.35
CA ILE A 165 -8.77 18.54 4.81
C ILE A 165 -7.39 19.22 4.73
N ALA A 166 -7.09 19.90 3.62
CA ALA A 166 -5.85 20.64 3.44
C ALA A 166 -5.65 21.71 4.55
N LYS A 167 -6.71 22.43 4.91
CA LYS A 167 -6.66 23.42 6.00
C LYS A 167 -6.52 22.77 7.38
N ILE A 168 -7.31 21.74 7.67
CA ILE A 168 -7.33 21.04 8.97
C ILE A 168 -5.96 20.43 9.27
N GLU A 169 -5.36 19.77 8.27
CA GLU A 169 -4.10 19.05 8.41
C GLU A 169 -2.87 19.91 8.11
N ASN A 170 -3.08 21.20 7.76
CA ASN A 170 -2.03 22.14 7.35
C ASN A 170 -1.14 21.59 6.21
N LEU A 171 -1.78 21.06 5.16
CA LEU A 171 -1.16 20.50 3.97
C LEU A 171 -1.55 21.30 2.73
N SER A 172 -0.75 21.25 1.67
CA SER A 172 -1.20 21.74 0.37
C SER A 172 -2.30 20.84 -0.20
N GLU A 173 -3.26 21.42 -0.93
CA GLU A 173 -4.30 20.66 -1.64
C GLU A 173 -3.67 19.59 -2.56
N SER A 174 -2.56 19.93 -3.22
CA SER A 174 -1.80 18.99 -4.06
C SER A 174 -1.25 17.79 -3.29
N LYS A 175 -0.79 17.99 -2.04
CA LYS A 175 -0.31 16.89 -1.19
C LYS A 175 -1.47 16.03 -0.70
N VAL A 176 -2.62 16.65 -0.39
CA VAL A 176 -3.86 15.92 -0.04
C VAL A 176 -4.29 15.02 -1.19
N THR A 177 -4.37 15.53 -2.41
CA THR A 177 -4.75 14.73 -3.59
C THR A 177 -3.79 13.55 -3.81
N ARG A 178 -2.47 13.80 -3.79
CA ARG A 178 -1.46 12.75 -3.99
C ARG A 178 -1.50 11.69 -2.91
N ALA A 179 -1.66 12.10 -1.65
CA ALA A 179 -1.75 11.17 -0.52
C ALA A 179 -3.01 10.30 -0.62
N ILE A 180 -4.17 10.90 -0.91
CA ILE A 180 -5.42 10.17 -1.13
C ILE A 180 -5.28 9.16 -2.27
N GLN A 181 -4.66 9.55 -3.39
CA GLN A 181 -4.40 8.62 -4.50
C GLN A 181 -3.47 7.47 -4.08
N ALA A 182 -2.40 7.75 -3.36
CA ALA A 182 -1.52 6.70 -2.82
C ALA A 182 -2.27 5.73 -1.90
N ALA A 183 -3.18 6.23 -1.07
CA ALA A 183 -4.01 5.41 -0.19
C ALA A 183 -5.09 4.60 -0.93
N SER A 184 -5.54 5.05 -2.09
CA SER A 184 -6.45 4.28 -2.95
C SER A 184 -5.78 3.09 -3.65
N ALA A 185 -4.45 2.96 -3.60
CA ALA A 185 -3.77 1.82 -4.18
C ALA A 185 -4.17 0.52 -3.43
N PRO A 186 -4.54 -0.55 -4.15
CA PRO A 186 -4.98 -1.81 -3.56
C PRO A 186 -3.98 -2.39 -2.56
N ASP A 187 -4.48 -2.85 -1.41
CA ASP A 187 -3.65 -3.36 -0.31
C ASP A 187 -2.81 -4.58 -0.74
N ASP A 188 -3.38 -5.46 -1.57
CA ASP A 188 -2.73 -6.67 -2.10
C ASP A 188 -1.56 -6.35 -3.03
N LEU A 189 -1.71 -5.37 -3.92
CA LEU A 189 -0.62 -4.88 -4.77
C LEU A 189 0.48 -4.20 -3.96
N VAL A 190 0.12 -3.42 -2.94
CA VAL A 190 1.09 -2.75 -2.06
C VAL A 190 1.83 -3.77 -1.17
N ALA A 191 1.18 -4.87 -0.79
CA ALA A 191 1.77 -5.94 0.01
C ALA A 191 2.90 -6.70 -0.69
N LEU A 192 3.01 -6.61 -2.02
CA LEU A 192 4.11 -7.20 -2.78
C LEU A 192 5.47 -6.55 -2.46
N PHE A 193 5.47 -5.34 -1.89
CA PHE A 193 6.68 -4.60 -1.57
C PHE A 193 7.10 -4.83 -0.10
N PRO A 194 8.24 -5.50 0.16
CA PRO A 194 8.71 -5.71 1.53
C PRO A 194 8.94 -4.40 2.28
N VAL A 195 9.46 -3.38 1.60
CA VAL A 195 9.68 -2.04 2.19
C VAL A 195 8.79 -1.01 1.51
N GLN A 196 7.54 -0.93 1.94
CA GLN A 196 6.54 0.01 1.39
C GLN A 196 6.95 1.49 1.51
N ALA A 197 7.88 1.82 2.41
CA ALA A 197 8.40 3.17 2.57
C ALA A 197 9.21 3.67 1.35
N GLU A 198 9.67 2.77 0.47
CA GLU A 198 10.40 3.12 -0.76
C GLU A 198 9.47 3.56 -1.91
N LEU A 199 8.16 3.32 -1.77
CA LEU A 199 7.16 3.67 -2.77
C LEU A 199 6.92 5.19 -2.78
N ASN A 200 7.13 5.80 -3.93
CA ASN A 200 6.84 7.20 -4.17
C ASN A 200 5.47 7.37 -4.87
N TYR A 201 5.06 8.62 -5.08
CA TYR A 201 3.76 8.92 -5.72
C TYR A 201 3.63 8.36 -7.15
N SER A 202 4.69 8.38 -7.96
CA SER A 202 4.64 7.79 -9.32
C SER A 202 4.46 6.27 -9.27
N ASP A 203 5.04 5.60 -8.28
CA ASP A 203 4.90 4.16 -8.09
C ASP A 203 3.43 3.82 -7.76
N TYR A 204 2.79 4.56 -6.83
CA TYR A 204 1.37 4.38 -6.53
C TYR A 204 0.45 4.66 -7.73
N LYS A 205 0.79 5.66 -8.55
CA LYS A 205 0.03 5.94 -9.78
C LYS A 205 0.12 4.78 -10.77
N LEU A 206 1.28 4.13 -10.87
CA LEU A 206 1.43 2.92 -11.67
C LEU A 206 0.59 1.76 -11.12
N LEU A 207 0.59 1.54 -9.80
CA LEU A 207 -0.23 0.50 -9.18
C LEU A 207 -1.73 0.72 -9.44
N LEU A 208 -2.21 1.96 -9.39
CA LEU A 208 -3.59 2.30 -9.74
C LEU A 208 -3.92 2.03 -11.22
N ASN A 209 -2.99 2.32 -12.13
CA ASN A 209 -3.17 2.00 -13.54
C ASN A 209 -3.22 0.48 -13.77
N ILE A 210 -2.35 -0.27 -13.08
CA ILE A 210 -2.33 -1.74 -13.13
C ILE A 210 -3.65 -2.30 -12.60
N GLU A 211 -4.15 -1.78 -11.48
CA GLU A 211 -5.47 -2.16 -10.95
C GLU A 211 -6.58 -1.94 -11.98
N GLN A 212 -6.55 -0.81 -12.69
CA GLN A 212 -7.52 -0.53 -13.75
C GLN A 212 -7.42 -1.53 -14.91
N ILE A 213 -6.20 -1.95 -15.29
CA ILE A 213 -5.98 -2.99 -16.32
C ILE A 213 -6.52 -4.34 -15.85
N ILE A 214 -6.23 -4.73 -14.61
CA ILE A 214 -6.73 -5.97 -13.99
C ILE A 214 -8.25 -6.01 -14.04
N GLN A 215 -8.92 -4.92 -13.63
CA GLN A 215 -10.37 -4.82 -13.65
C GLN A 215 -10.94 -4.81 -15.09
N THR A 216 -10.34 -4.04 -15.99
CA THR A 216 -10.83 -3.90 -17.38
C THR A 216 -10.73 -5.21 -18.16
N HIS A 217 -9.67 -5.96 -17.95
CA HIS A 217 -9.42 -7.22 -18.66
C HIS A 217 -9.78 -8.46 -17.84
N ASN A 218 -10.38 -8.29 -16.66
CA ASN A 218 -10.73 -9.35 -15.71
C ASN A 218 -9.58 -10.34 -15.48
N LEU A 219 -8.38 -9.81 -15.22
CA LEU A 219 -7.18 -10.62 -15.01
C LEU A 219 -7.23 -11.30 -13.64
N LEU A 220 -6.73 -12.53 -13.57
CA LEU A 220 -6.61 -13.25 -12.31
C LEU A 220 -5.42 -12.71 -11.52
N ARG A 221 -5.68 -12.22 -10.30
CA ARG A 221 -4.63 -11.69 -9.42
C ARG A 221 -3.60 -12.74 -9.01
N ASN A 222 -4.05 -13.99 -8.82
CA ASN A 222 -3.17 -15.09 -8.43
C ASN A 222 -2.05 -15.29 -9.46
N ASP A 223 -2.39 -15.35 -10.75
CA ASP A 223 -1.41 -15.50 -11.84
C ASP A 223 -0.37 -14.37 -11.84
N ILE A 224 -0.81 -13.14 -11.54
CA ILE A 224 0.07 -11.96 -11.43
C ILE A 224 0.99 -12.10 -10.22
N PHE A 225 0.45 -12.47 -9.05
CA PHE A 225 1.23 -12.57 -7.82
C PHE A 225 2.21 -13.74 -7.85
N GLU A 226 1.81 -14.88 -8.40
CA GLU A 226 2.71 -16.02 -8.61
C GLU A 226 3.89 -15.63 -9.50
N TYR A 227 3.62 -15.01 -10.66
CA TYR A 227 4.68 -14.54 -11.55
C TYR A 227 5.65 -13.56 -10.87
N VAL A 228 5.10 -12.55 -10.18
CA VAL A 228 5.94 -11.55 -9.49
C VAL A 228 6.79 -12.21 -8.41
N ASN A 229 6.19 -13.09 -7.59
CA ASN A 229 6.89 -13.79 -6.53
C ASN A 229 8.01 -14.70 -7.08
N GLU A 230 7.75 -15.45 -8.15
CA GLU A 230 8.77 -16.26 -8.82
C GLU A 230 9.92 -15.40 -9.37
N HIS A 231 9.58 -14.26 -9.99
CA HIS A 231 10.56 -13.33 -10.55
C HIS A 231 11.52 -12.77 -9.49
N VAL A 232 11.00 -12.45 -8.30
CA VAL A 232 11.80 -11.83 -7.23
C VAL A 232 12.30 -12.80 -6.17
N ALA A 233 11.87 -14.07 -6.18
CA ALA A 233 12.23 -15.06 -5.16
C ALA A 233 13.74 -15.20 -4.99
N HIS A 234 14.48 -15.28 -6.10
CA HIS A 234 15.94 -15.38 -6.07
C HIS A 234 16.59 -14.10 -5.50
N LEU A 235 16.08 -12.93 -5.87
CA LEU A 235 16.59 -11.63 -5.41
C LEU A 235 16.40 -11.44 -3.90
N ILE A 236 15.25 -11.86 -3.37
CA ILE A 236 14.96 -11.81 -1.94
C ILE A 236 15.83 -12.82 -1.18
N SER A 237 15.97 -14.05 -1.68
CA SER A 237 16.71 -15.12 -0.99
C SER A 237 18.20 -14.81 -0.82
N THR A 238 18.79 -14.04 -1.75
CA THR A 238 20.21 -13.70 -1.70
C THR A 238 20.51 -12.48 -0.83
N ASN A 239 19.50 -11.69 -0.45
CA ASN A 239 19.60 -10.48 0.38
C ASN A 239 20.72 -9.50 -0.07
N GLN A 240 21.04 -9.49 -1.36
CA GLN A 240 22.13 -8.72 -1.97
C GLN A 240 21.64 -7.51 -2.78
N ILE A 241 20.33 -7.33 -2.89
CA ILE A 241 19.72 -6.22 -3.62
C ILE A 241 19.31 -5.11 -2.66
N ALA A 242 19.53 -3.85 -3.04
CA ALA A 242 19.05 -2.71 -2.27
C ALA A 242 17.52 -2.63 -2.29
N SER A 243 16.91 -2.04 -1.26
CA SER A 243 15.44 -1.94 -1.15
C SER A 243 14.81 -1.17 -2.31
N ASP A 244 15.50 -0.13 -2.81
CA ASP A 244 15.03 0.69 -3.93
C ASP A 244 15.16 -0.04 -5.28
N GLU A 245 16.16 -0.91 -5.43
CA GLU A 245 16.34 -1.78 -6.60
C GLU A 245 15.31 -2.90 -6.62
N LEU A 246 15.08 -3.58 -5.49
CA LEU A 246 14.03 -4.60 -5.37
C LEU A 246 12.66 -4.05 -5.72
N LYS A 247 12.36 -2.82 -5.28
CA LYS A 247 11.13 -2.11 -5.68
C LYS A 247 11.03 -1.97 -7.20
N LYS A 248 12.11 -1.62 -7.90
CA LYS A 248 12.10 -1.45 -9.36
C LYS A 248 11.82 -2.78 -10.05
N GLU A 249 12.41 -3.88 -9.59
CA GLU A 249 12.17 -5.22 -10.12
C GLU A 249 10.72 -5.68 -9.92
N ILE A 250 10.13 -5.44 -8.74
CA ILE A 250 8.70 -5.73 -8.49
C ILE A 250 7.81 -4.92 -9.43
N LEU A 251 8.08 -3.62 -9.60
CA LEU A 251 7.30 -2.76 -10.51
C LEU A 251 7.45 -3.20 -11.97
N TYR A 252 8.64 -3.63 -12.37
CA TYR A 252 8.90 -4.17 -13.70
C TYR A 252 8.11 -5.46 -13.93
N ALA A 253 8.22 -6.44 -13.02
CA ALA A 253 7.52 -7.71 -13.12
C ALA A 253 5.99 -7.52 -13.19
N LEU A 254 5.45 -6.64 -12.34
CA LEU A 254 4.03 -6.28 -12.33
C LEU A 254 3.57 -5.70 -13.67
N LYS A 255 4.36 -4.78 -14.25
CA LYS A 255 4.04 -4.18 -15.54
C LYS A 255 4.12 -5.21 -16.67
N ASP A 256 5.19 -5.99 -16.71
CA ASP A 256 5.42 -6.99 -17.74
C ASP A 256 4.29 -8.04 -17.78
N ILE A 257 3.93 -8.62 -16.63
CA ILE A 257 2.86 -9.63 -16.60
C ILE A 257 1.49 -9.06 -16.96
N THR A 258 1.18 -7.84 -16.49
CA THR A 258 -0.12 -7.21 -16.78
C THR A 258 -0.26 -6.80 -18.23
N ASP A 259 0.81 -6.27 -18.85
CA ASP A 259 0.85 -5.98 -20.29
C ASP A 259 0.73 -7.28 -21.11
N ASN A 260 1.44 -8.34 -20.72
CA ASN A 260 1.40 -9.64 -21.40
C ASN A 260 0.02 -10.31 -21.32
N LEU A 261 -0.60 -10.33 -20.14
CA LEU A 261 -1.94 -10.91 -19.94
C LEU A 261 -3.02 -10.08 -20.63
N SER A 262 -2.93 -8.75 -20.58
CA SER A 262 -3.83 -7.85 -21.30
C SER A 262 -3.76 -8.09 -22.82
N ALA A 263 -2.54 -8.17 -23.38
CA ALA A 263 -2.34 -8.44 -24.80
C ALA A 263 -2.88 -9.82 -25.22
N LYS A 264 -2.68 -10.86 -24.38
CA LYS A 264 -3.27 -12.20 -24.62
C LYS A 264 -4.80 -12.14 -24.62
N ASN A 265 -5.41 -11.43 -23.68
CA ASN A 265 -6.86 -11.27 -23.64
C ASN A 265 -7.38 -10.49 -24.86
N GLN A 266 -6.67 -9.45 -25.31
CA GLN A 266 -7.04 -8.73 -26.53
C GLN A 266 -6.97 -9.61 -27.79
N ARG A 267 -5.96 -10.48 -27.92
CA ARG A 267 -5.86 -11.43 -29.05
C ARG A 267 -6.99 -12.47 -29.05
N ASN A 268 -7.58 -12.75 -27.89
CA ASN A 268 -8.71 -13.66 -27.75
C ASN A 268 -10.07 -12.98 -28.07
N LEU A 269 -10.11 -11.65 -28.16
CA LEU A 269 -11.30 -10.92 -28.58
C LEU A 269 -11.52 -11.05 -30.10
N ALA A 270 -12.78 -11.15 -30.50
CA ALA A 270 -13.12 -11.26 -31.91
C ALA A 270 -12.99 -9.89 -32.60
N THR A 271 -12.10 -9.76 -33.58
CA THR A 271 -12.01 -8.58 -34.46
C THR A 271 -13.08 -8.68 -35.54
N VAL A 272 -13.90 -7.63 -35.71
CA VAL A 272 -14.94 -7.57 -36.75
C VAL A 272 -14.62 -6.44 -37.72
N SER A 273 -14.44 -6.75 -39.00
CA SER A 273 -14.24 -5.76 -40.06
C SER A 273 -15.44 -5.75 -41.03
N PRO A 274 -15.99 -4.57 -41.38
CA PRO A 274 -17.06 -4.50 -42.37
C PRO A 274 -16.53 -4.88 -43.76
N LEU A 275 -17.25 -5.75 -44.47
CA LEU A 275 -17.01 -6.02 -45.88
C LEU A 275 -17.79 -5.06 -46.77
N TRP A 276 -19.00 -4.70 -46.32
CA TRP A 276 -19.88 -3.75 -46.98
C TRP A 276 -20.74 -3.02 -45.95
N ALA A 277 -21.05 -1.75 -46.20
CA ALA A 277 -21.94 -0.94 -45.38
C ALA A 277 -23.32 -0.84 -46.05
N PHE A 278 -24.37 -1.17 -45.30
CA PHE A 278 -25.77 -1.01 -45.73
C PHE A 278 -26.42 0.14 -44.97
N GLU A 279 -27.49 0.71 -45.53
CA GLU A 279 -28.28 1.75 -44.86
C GLU A 279 -29.08 1.18 -43.67
N ASP A 280 -29.58 -0.05 -43.79
CA ASP A 280 -30.30 -0.74 -42.71
C ASP A 280 -29.33 -1.31 -41.67
N LYS A 281 -29.51 -0.94 -40.40
CA LYS A 281 -28.68 -1.38 -39.28
C LYS A 281 -28.74 -2.89 -39.02
N ASN A 282 -29.79 -3.57 -39.47
CA ASN A 282 -29.96 -5.00 -39.30
C ASN A 282 -29.43 -5.80 -40.51
N THR A 283 -28.99 -5.14 -41.58
CA THR A 283 -28.43 -5.77 -42.76
C THR A 283 -26.91 -5.55 -42.75
N TYR A 284 -26.13 -6.64 -42.77
CA TYR A 284 -24.68 -6.53 -42.68
C TYR A 284 -23.96 -7.63 -43.44
N ALA A 285 -22.74 -7.29 -43.90
CA ALA A 285 -21.75 -8.21 -44.42
C ALA A 285 -20.41 -7.85 -43.78
N ARG A 286 -19.86 -8.75 -42.96
CA ARG A 286 -18.66 -8.48 -42.15
C ARG A 286 -17.80 -9.71 -41.99
N LYS A 287 -16.49 -9.53 -41.82
CA LYS A 287 -15.57 -10.60 -41.46
C LYS A 287 -15.34 -10.56 -39.96
N ARG A 288 -15.50 -11.68 -39.27
CA ARG A 288 -15.11 -11.86 -37.87
C ARG A 288 -13.87 -12.74 -37.80
N MET A 289 -12.88 -12.35 -37.00
CA MET A 289 -11.68 -13.14 -36.72
C MET A 289 -11.55 -13.31 -35.21
N LYS A 290 -11.34 -14.54 -34.72
CA LYS A 290 -11.10 -14.82 -33.30
C LYS A 290 -9.99 -15.86 -33.18
N GLY A 291 -8.83 -15.45 -32.67
CA GLY A 291 -7.64 -16.31 -32.65
C GLY A 291 -7.24 -16.76 -34.06
N ARG A 292 -7.12 -18.07 -34.29
CA ARG A 292 -6.84 -18.65 -35.61
C ARG A 292 -8.09 -18.86 -36.49
N GLY A 293 -9.29 -18.75 -35.91
CA GLY A 293 -10.54 -18.92 -36.64
C GLY A 293 -11.00 -17.62 -37.28
N PHE A 294 -11.60 -17.71 -38.46
CA PHE A 294 -12.29 -16.59 -39.10
C PHE A 294 -13.64 -17.05 -39.68
N SER A 295 -14.58 -16.13 -39.76
CA SER A 295 -15.89 -16.33 -40.38
C SER A 295 -16.30 -15.09 -41.17
N TYR A 296 -17.10 -15.31 -42.21
CA TYR A 296 -17.82 -14.25 -42.91
C TYR A 296 -19.28 -14.31 -42.46
N GLU A 297 -19.77 -13.21 -41.87
CA GLU A 297 -21.11 -13.10 -41.32
C GLU A 297 -21.97 -12.19 -42.19
N PHE A 298 -23.11 -12.72 -42.63
CA PHE A 298 -24.11 -12.02 -43.42
C PHE A 298 -25.46 -12.08 -42.71
N ASN A 299 -26.23 -10.99 -42.75
CA ASN A 299 -27.59 -10.97 -42.21
C ASN A 299 -28.52 -10.17 -43.11
N ARG A 300 -29.74 -10.70 -43.34
CA ARG A 300 -30.79 -10.12 -44.18
C ARG A 300 -30.34 -9.79 -45.62
N VAL A 301 -29.46 -10.62 -46.18
CA VAL A 301 -29.02 -10.51 -47.59
C VAL A 301 -29.95 -11.29 -48.54
N PRO A 302 -30.05 -10.92 -49.83
CA PRO A 302 -30.85 -11.65 -50.81
C PRO A 302 -30.42 -13.11 -50.97
N LYS A 303 -31.39 -14.01 -51.23
CA LYS A 303 -31.13 -15.45 -51.42
C LYS A 303 -30.17 -15.72 -52.59
N GLU A 304 -30.29 -14.94 -53.67
CA GLU A 304 -29.40 -15.00 -54.84
C GLU A 304 -27.93 -14.80 -54.46
N LEU A 305 -27.65 -13.87 -53.53
CA LEU A 305 -26.29 -13.64 -53.04
C LEU A 305 -25.77 -14.82 -52.23
N GLN A 306 -26.63 -15.44 -51.40
CA GLN A 306 -26.27 -16.63 -50.63
C GLN A 306 -25.87 -17.79 -51.56
N GLU A 307 -26.70 -18.11 -52.57
CA GLU A 307 -26.43 -19.20 -53.51
C GLU A 307 -25.12 -18.97 -54.30
N LEU A 308 -24.86 -17.72 -54.70
CA LEU A 308 -23.63 -17.35 -55.38
C LEU A 308 -22.40 -17.52 -54.47
N LEU A 309 -22.49 -17.09 -53.21
CA LEU A 309 -21.42 -17.26 -52.22
C LEU A 309 -21.13 -18.73 -51.97
N ASP A 310 -22.18 -19.56 -51.78
CA ASP A 310 -22.04 -20.99 -51.52
C ASP A 310 -21.33 -21.70 -52.68
N SER A 311 -21.72 -21.39 -53.93
CA SER A 311 -21.06 -21.93 -55.13
C SER A 311 -19.58 -21.51 -55.20
N LYS A 312 -19.28 -20.22 -54.99
CA LYS A 312 -17.91 -19.70 -55.10
C LYS A 312 -17.00 -20.16 -53.98
N ILE A 313 -17.50 -20.27 -52.74
CA ILE A 313 -16.72 -20.77 -51.61
C ILE A 313 -16.33 -22.23 -51.86
N ASN A 314 -17.27 -23.07 -52.30
CA ASN A 314 -16.98 -24.48 -52.63
C ASN A 314 -15.95 -24.61 -53.76
N GLU A 315 -16.08 -23.82 -54.83
CA GLU A 315 -15.11 -23.79 -55.93
C GLU A 315 -13.70 -23.45 -55.43
N ILE A 316 -13.57 -22.42 -54.59
CA ILE A 316 -12.28 -21.99 -54.03
C ILE A 316 -11.68 -23.05 -53.12
N LEU A 317 -12.47 -23.65 -52.23
CA LEU A 317 -12.00 -24.69 -51.31
C LEU A 317 -11.53 -25.93 -52.08
N THR A 318 -12.33 -26.37 -53.05
CA THR A 318 -12.00 -27.51 -53.93
C THR A 318 -10.67 -27.27 -54.63
N ARG A 319 -10.55 -26.11 -55.31
CA ARG A 319 -9.31 -25.73 -56.00
C ARG A 319 -8.12 -25.64 -55.06
N PHE A 320 -8.28 -25.13 -53.85
CA PHE A 320 -7.18 -24.94 -52.92
C PHE A 320 -6.65 -26.26 -52.34
N TYR A 321 -7.54 -27.20 -52.00
CA TYR A 321 -7.15 -28.49 -51.42
C TYR A 321 -6.82 -29.58 -52.46
N GLU A 322 -7.34 -29.48 -53.69
CA GLU A 322 -7.00 -30.43 -54.76
C GLU A 322 -5.71 -30.07 -55.52
N ASN A 323 -5.26 -28.81 -55.47
CA ASN A 323 -3.98 -28.37 -56.06
C ASN A 323 -2.82 -28.27 -55.04
N MET A 324 -2.99 -28.84 -53.85
CA MET A 324 -1.96 -28.91 -52.80
C MET A 324 -1.40 -30.33 -52.70
#